data_AF-A0A7K2PB09-F1
#
_entry.id   AF-A0A7K2PB09-F1
#
_cell.length_a   1.000
_cell.length_b   1.000
_cell.length_c   1.000
_cell.angle_alpha   90.00
_cell.angle_beta   90.00
_cell.angle_gamma   90.00
#
_symmetry.space_group_name_H-M   'P 1'
#
loop_
_entity.id
_entity.type
_entity.pdbx_description
1 polymer ?
#
loop_
_entity_poly.entity_id
_entity_poly.type
_entity_poly.pdbx_seq_one_letter_code
_entity_poly.pdbx_strand_id
1 'polypeptide(L)' 'MTLGIRLDGRTALVTGGGSGLGLAMAETLHAQGAAVAVLGRTKAKLDAAERQIAARGDGRVRSVVADVN' A
#
# COMPACT_ATOMS: atom_id res chain seq x y z
N MET A 1 -17.62 1.43 17.34
CA MET A 1 -16.40 2.24 17.49
C MET A 1 -15.23 1.36 17.09
N THR A 2 -14.62 1.56 15.93
CA THR A 2 -13.41 0.83 15.57
C THR A 2 -12.23 1.56 16.21
N LEU A 3 -11.52 0.91 17.14
CA LEU A 3 -10.23 1.35 17.66
C LEU A 3 -9.19 1.23 16.53
N GLY A 4 -9.20 2.17 15.59
CA GLY A 4 -8.25 2.23 14.47
C GLY A 4 -7.24 3.34 14.69
N ILE A 5 -5.95 3.02 14.55
CA ILE A 5 -4.89 4.03 14.50
C ILE A 5 -5.07 4.85 13.22
N ARG A 6 -5.26 6.16 13.35
CA ARG A 6 -5.33 7.09 12.21
C ARG A 6 -3.93 7.48 11.75
N LEU A 7 -3.72 7.46 10.45
CA LEU A 7 -2.44 7.73 9.79
C LEU A 7 -2.52 8.89 8.79
N ASP A 8 -3.51 9.78 8.97
CA ASP A 8 -3.70 10.94 8.11
C ASP A 8 -2.41 11.79 8.06
N GLY A 9 -2.02 12.19 6.85
CA GLY A 9 -0.79 12.96 6.61
C GLY A 9 0.51 12.15 6.73
N ARG A 10 0.46 10.86 7.05
CA ARG A 10 1.63 9.96 7.05
C ARG A 10 1.81 9.29 5.70
N THR A 11 3.05 8.90 5.41
CA THR A 11 3.40 8.10 4.23
C THR A 11 4.03 6.79 4.69
N ALA A 12 3.58 5.67 4.12
CA ALA A 12 4.11 4.34 4.38
C ALA A 12 4.75 3.76 3.11
N LEU A 13 5.91 3.12 3.28
CA LEU A 13 6.55 2.31 2.24
C LEU A 13 6.45 0.84 2.63
N VAL A 14 5.89 0.01 1.74
CA VAL A 14 5.74 -1.43 1.96
C VAL A 14 6.56 -2.22 0.94
N THR A 15 7.58 -2.93 1.43
CA THR A 15 8.34 -3.91 0.65
C THR A 15 7.50 -5.17 0.45
N GLY A 16 7.54 -5.74 -0.77
CA GLY A 16 6.71 -6.90 -1.10
C GLY A 16 5.20 -6.60 -1.16
N GLY A 17 4.80 -5.32 -1.30
CA GLY A 17 3.40 -4.89 -1.28
C GLY A 17 2.54 -5.33 -2.48
N GLY A 18 3.10 -6.12 -3.42
CA GLY A 18 2.39 -6.60 -4.60
C GLY A 18 1.45 -7.79 -4.38
N SER A 19 1.52 -8.48 -3.22
CA SER A 19 0.66 -9.63 -2.90
C SER A 19 0.73 -10.02 -1.42
N GLY A 20 -0.16 -10.92 -0.97
CA GLY A 20 -0.09 -11.56 0.34
C GLY A 20 -0.18 -10.55 1.50
N LEU A 21 0.62 -10.76 2.54
CA LEU A 21 0.62 -9.92 3.74
C LEU A 21 1.01 -8.47 3.44
N GLY A 22 2.00 -8.24 2.57
CA GLY A 22 2.42 -6.88 2.21
C GLY A 22 1.28 -6.08 1.57
N LEU A 23 0.48 -6.72 0.71
CA LEU A 23 -0.71 -6.09 0.13
C LEU A 23 -1.77 -5.79 1.18
N ALA A 24 -2.10 -6.76 2.05
CA ALA A 24 -3.09 -6.56 3.11
C ALA A 24 -2.69 -5.44 4.09
N MET A 25 -1.39 -5.34 4.40
CA MET A 25 -0.84 -4.25 5.21
C MET A 25 -0.98 -2.91 4.48
N ALA A 26 -0.61 -2.84 3.21
CA ALA A 26 -0.73 -1.63 2.39
C ALA A 26 -2.19 -1.14 2.29
N GLU A 27 -3.15 -2.03 2.03
CA GLU A 27 -4.59 -1.75 2.03
C GLU A 27 -5.05 -1.20 3.39
N THR A 28 -4.64 -1.84 4.49
CA THR A 28 -5.05 -1.44 5.84
C THR A 28 -4.49 -0.07 6.21
N LEU A 29 -3.20 0.18 5.93
CA LEU A 29 -2.56 1.47 6.20
C LEU A 29 -3.23 2.60 5.40
N HIS A 30 -3.58 2.33 4.15
CA HIS A 30 -4.27 3.28 3.30
C HIS A 30 -5.69 3.59 3.79
N ALA A 31 -6.43 2.56 4.23
CA ALA A 31 -7.75 2.73 4.85
C ALA A 31 -7.72 3.58 6.12
N GLN A 32 -6.56 3.71 6.77
CA GLN A 32 -6.37 4.60 7.92
C GLN A 32 -5.91 6.02 7.55
N GLY A 33 -5.86 6.37 6.25
CA GLY A 33 -5.54 7.72 5.76
C GLY A 33 -4.08 7.94 5.35
N ALA A 34 -3.24 6.91 5.37
CA ALA A 34 -1.85 7.03 4.92
C ALA A 34 -1.76 7.15 3.38
N ALA A 35 -0.83 7.97 2.89
CA ALA A 35 -0.30 7.75 1.55
C ALA A 35 0.57 6.48 1.55
N VAL A 36 0.47 5.65 0.51
CA VAL A 36 1.15 4.35 0.47
C VAL A 36 1.98 4.21 -0.80
N ALA A 37 3.24 3.83 -0.63
CA ALA A 37 4.08 3.34 -1.71
C ALA A 37 4.33 1.84 -1.53
N VAL A 38 4.19 1.05 -2.60
CA VAL A 38 4.51 -0.38 -2.61
C VAL A 38 5.65 -0.66 -3.57
N LEU A 39 6.54 -1.60 -3.21
CA LEU A 39 7.64 -2.01 -4.09
C LEU A 39 7.77 -3.52 -4.21
N GLY A 40 8.28 -3.97 -5.36
CA GLY A 40 8.56 -5.37 -5.66
C GLY A 40 9.05 -5.58 -7.09
N ARG A 41 9.26 -6.84 -7.48
CA ARG A 41 9.91 -7.15 -8.78
C ARG A 41 8.95 -7.30 -9.96
N THR A 42 7.69 -7.67 -9.69
CA THR A 42 6.73 -8.01 -10.76
C THR A 42 5.76 -6.85 -11.01
N LYS A 43 5.97 -6.12 -12.12
CA LYS A 43 5.12 -4.96 -12.49
C LYS A 43 3.63 -5.29 -12.52
N ALA A 44 3.22 -6.39 -13.14
CA ALA A 44 1.80 -6.73 -13.24
C ALA A 44 1.11 -6.91 -11.87
N LYS A 45 1.83 -7.48 -10.88
CA LYS A 45 1.33 -7.59 -9.51
C LYS A 45 1.24 -6.23 -8.82
N LEU A 46 2.23 -5.38 -9.04
CA LEU A 46 2.26 -4.02 -8.51
C LEU A 46 1.14 -3.13 -9.07
N ASP A 47 0.88 -3.20 -10.38
CA ASP A 47 -0.21 -2.45 -11.01
C ASP A 47 -1.58 -2.90 -10.48
N ALA A 48 -1.74 -4.21 -10.21
CA ALA A 48 -2.96 -4.74 -9.59
C ALA A 48 -3.09 -4.33 -8.12
N ALA A 49 -1.98 -4.35 -7.37
CA ALA A 49 -1.93 -3.91 -5.98
C ALA A 49 -2.27 -2.42 -5.83
N GLU A 50 -1.72 -1.56 -6.69
CA GLU A 50 -1.98 -0.12 -6.68
C GLU A 50 -3.48 0.18 -6.79
N ARG A 51 -4.19 -0.50 -7.70
CA ARG A 51 -5.66 -0.39 -7.84
C ARG A 51 -6.42 -0.88 -6.61
N GLN A 52 -5.99 -2.01 -6.04
CA GLN A 52 -6.64 -2.58 -4.84
C GLN A 52 -6.47 -1.66 -3.63
N ILE A 53 -5.25 -1.14 -3.42
CA ILE A 53 -4.94 -0.23 -2.32
C ILE A 53 -5.71 1.08 -2.50
N ALA A 54 -5.70 1.67 -3.70
CA ALA A 54 -6.42 2.93 -3.96
C ALA A 54 -7.93 2.83 -3.73
N ALA A 55 -8.53 1.63 -3.80
CA ALA A 55 -9.93 1.42 -3.49
C ALA A 55 -10.26 1.42 -1.99
N ARG A 56 -9.26 1.56 -1.10
CA ARG A 56 -9.43 1.46 0.36
C ARG A 56 -9.43 2.79 1.10
N GLY A 57 -9.08 3.89 0.44
CA GLY A 57 -8.97 5.21 1.09
C GLY A 57 -8.72 6.33 0.08
N ASP A 58 -8.56 7.55 0.58
CA ASP A 58 -8.47 8.76 -0.25
C ASP A 58 -7.04 9.28 -0.41
N GLY A 59 -6.05 8.57 0.13
CA GLY A 59 -4.65 8.97 0.09
C GLY A 59 -4.01 8.79 -1.29
N ARG A 60 -2.74 9.18 -1.43
CA ARG A 60 -1.97 8.84 -2.63
C ARG A 60 -1.48 7.39 -2.57
N VAL A 61 -1.52 6.69 -3.70
CA VAL A 61 -0.91 5.37 -3.86
C VAL A 61 0.10 5.41 -5.00
N ARG A 62 1.25 4.75 -4.84
CA ARG A 62 2.22 4.57 -5.91
C ARG A 62 2.89 3.21 -5.84
N SER A 63 3.10 2.57 -6.98
CA SER A 63 3.93 1.37 -7.07
C SER A 63 5.28 1.65 -7.72
N VAL A 64 6.30 0.91 -7.29
CA VAL A 64 7.68 1.00 -7.80
C VAL A 64 8.23 -0.40 -8.06
N VAL A 65 8.71 -0.65 -9.28
CA VAL A 65 9.44 -1.88 -9.59
C VAL A 65 10.87 -1.74 -9.06
N ALA A 66 11.25 -2.61 -8.13
CA ALA A 66 12.58 -2.63 -7.53
C ALA A 66 12.93 -4.02 -6.99
N ASP A 67 14.23 -4.29 -6.91
CA ASP A 67 14.80 -5.37 -6.10
C ASP A 67 15.44 -4.75 -4.85
N VAL A 68 15.33 -5.42 -3.70
CA VAL A 68 15.80 -4.92 -2.40
C VAL A 68 17.07 -5.61 -1.92
N ASN A 69 17.53 -6.64 -2.64
CA ASN A 69 18.74 -7.39 -2.34
C ASN A 69 19.95 -6.89 -3.13
#